data_AF-A0A1W9GBW9-F1
#
_entry.id   AF-A0A1W9GBW9-F1
#
_cell.length_a   1.000
_cell.length_b   1.000
_cell.length_c   1.000
_cell.angle_alpha   90.00
_cell.angle_beta   90.00
_cell.angle_gamma   90.00
#
_symmetry.space_group_name_H-M   'P 1'
#
loop_
_entity.id
_entity.type
_entity.pdbx_description
1 polymer ?
#
loop_
_entity_poly.entity_id
_entity_poly.type
_entity_poly.pdbx_seq_one_letter_code
_entity_poly.pdbx_strand_id
1 'polypeptide(L)'
;MNGPACPRPEDLIVKAFVTYLAARLYPGLRIVEWPDKNNTRTTDIDAIAESGDKRVAIEHTSTDYLPNQRLHDERFLQAIGYLEQELKGQIHSHLRVITPFGAVPTGIRWDEIRDRLRRWILDNVPQLPADESKHNISIEGVPFPLTVQKLYRSLYLAAMVYFSHVVWRKNQISLSGSNRR
;
A
#
# COMPACT_ATOMS: atom_id res chain seq x y z
N MET A 1 -31.92 -3.26 -11.00
CA MET A 1 -31.45 -3.03 -9.61
C MET A 1 -29.94 -3.06 -9.65
N ASN A 2 -29.27 -1.95 -9.43
CA ASN A 2 -27.80 -1.94 -9.34
C ASN A 2 -27.44 -2.49 -7.96
N GLY A 3 -26.67 -3.57 -7.91
CA GLY A 3 -26.16 -4.11 -6.65
C GLY A 3 -25.30 -3.08 -5.92
N PRO A 4 -25.08 -3.24 -4.60
CA PRO A 4 -24.19 -2.35 -3.86
C PRO A 4 -22.80 -2.40 -4.49
N ALA A 5 -22.30 -1.24 -4.91
CA ALA A 5 -20.95 -1.13 -5.46
C ALA A 5 -19.94 -1.58 -4.39
N CYS A 6 -18.93 -2.35 -4.81
CA CYS A 6 -17.81 -2.70 -3.94
C CYS A 6 -17.13 -1.39 -3.48
N PRO A 7 -16.90 -1.19 -2.17
CA PRO A 7 -16.24 0.02 -1.69
C PRO A 7 -14.83 0.11 -2.27
N ARG A 8 -14.44 1.32 -2.69
CA ARG A 8 -13.09 1.55 -3.20
C ARG A 8 -12.09 1.52 -2.03
N PRO A 9 -10.82 1.13 -2.24
CA PRO A 9 -9.82 1.14 -1.17
C PRO A 9 -9.69 2.48 -0.42
N GLU A 10 -9.79 3.60 -1.15
CA GLU A 10 -9.79 4.96 -0.60
C GLU A 10 -10.96 5.23 0.35
N ASP A 11 -12.13 4.62 0.13
CA ASP A 11 -13.29 4.76 1.03
C ASP A 11 -12.95 4.24 2.44
N LEU A 12 -12.13 3.19 2.53
CA LEU A 12 -11.70 2.62 3.81
C LEU A 12 -10.72 3.56 4.54
N ILE A 13 -9.84 4.22 3.79
CA ILE A 13 -8.89 5.20 4.33
C ILE A 13 -9.66 6.42 4.88
N VAL A 14 -10.58 6.96 4.09
CA VAL A 14 -11.42 8.10 4.47
C VAL A 14 -12.26 7.75 5.71
N LYS A 15 -12.88 6.57 5.76
CA LYS A 15 -13.63 6.10 6.94
C LYS A 15 -12.74 6.01 8.18
N ALA A 16 -11.59 5.36 8.07
CA ALA A 16 -10.65 5.23 9.19
C ALA A 16 -10.18 6.60 9.71
N PHE A 17 -9.94 7.55 8.80
CA PHE A 17 -9.57 8.91 9.18
C PHE A 17 -10.69 9.65 9.91
N VAL A 18 -11.93 9.58 9.40
CA VAL A 18 -13.08 10.18 10.09
C VAL A 18 -13.33 9.54 11.46
N THR A 19 -13.19 8.22 11.58
CA THR A 19 -13.25 7.53 12.88
C THR A 19 -12.20 8.05 13.86
N TYR A 20 -10.96 8.24 13.40
CA TYR A 20 -9.90 8.82 14.22
C TYR A 20 -10.24 10.25 14.67
N LEU A 21 -10.71 11.10 13.75
CA LEU A 21 -11.13 12.47 14.07
C LEU A 21 -12.28 12.50 15.07
N ALA A 22 -13.26 11.61 14.90
CA ALA A 22 -14.41 11.48 15.78
C ALA A 22 -13.99 11.14 17.22
N ALA A 23 -13.02 10.23 17.36
CA ALA A 23 -12.53 9.79 18.67
C ALA A 23 -11.63 10.81 19.38
N ARG A 24 -11.07 11.79 18.66
CA ARG A 24 -10.01 12.68 19.20
C ARG A 24 -10.38 14.15 19.24
N LEU A 25 -11.04 14.66 18.21
CA LEU A 25 -11.20 16.10 17.98
C LEU A 25 -12.66 16.52 17.85
N TYR A 26 -13.51 15.65 17.28
CA TYR A 26 -14.89 15.98 16.95
C TYR A 26 -15.84 14.84 17.34
N PRO A 27 -16.14 14.64 18.65
CA PRO A 27 -17.07 13.59 19.09
C PRO A 27 -18.35 13.57 18.25
N GLY A 28 -18.72 12.40 17.75
CA GLY A 28 -19.92 12.22 16.91
C GLY A 28 -19.74 12.53 15.41
N LEU A 29 -18.54 12.92 14.95
CA LEU A 29 -18.25 13.13 13.53
C LEU A 29 -18.48 11.85 12.72
N ARG A 30 -19.32 11.93 11.69
CA ARG A 30 -19.64 10.82 10.79
C ARG A 30 -19.76 11.30 9.36
N ILE A 31 -19.42 10.43 8.41
CA ILE A 31 -19.59 10.71 6.99
C ILE A 31 -21.08 10.74 6.66
N VAL A 32 -21.53 11.82 6.01
CA VAL A 32 -22.92 12.02 5.58
C VAL A 32 -23.08 11.94 4.07
N GLU A 33 -22.00 12.18 3.31
CA GLU A 33 -22.05 12.24 1.85
C GLU A 33 -20.72 11.81 1.22
N TRP A 34 -20.81 11.25 0.00
CA TRP A 34 -19.68 10.92 -0.88
C TRP A 34 -19.88 11.60 -2.25
N PRO A 35 -19.61 12.91 -2.36
CA PRO A 35 -19.89 13.68 -3.57
C PRO A 35 -19.23 13.09 -4.84
N ASP A 36 -17.99 12.62 -4.71
CA ASP A 36 -17.21 12.01 -5.79
C ASP A 36 -17.84 10.76 -6.43
N LYS A 37 -18.75 10.07 -5.72
CA LYS A 37 -19.50 8.92 -6.26
C LYS A 37 -20.69 9.33 -7.11
N ASN A 38 -21.19 10.54 -6.93
CA ASN A 38 -22.37 11.04 -7.61
C ASN A 38 -22.02 11.93 -8.82
N ASN A 39 -20.78 12.41 -8.90
CA ASN A 39 -20.34 13.32 -9.94
C ASN A 39 -19.06 12.83 -10.62
N THR A 40 -19.20 12.32 -11.84
CA THR A 40 -18.07 11.87 -12.65
C THR A 40 -17.44 12.97 -13.51
N ARG A 41 -18.01 14.18 -13.49
CA ARG A 41 -17.64 15.27 -14.41
C ARG A 41 -16.65 16.27 -13.83
N THR A 42 -16.60 16.40 -12.51
CA THR A 42 -15.67 17.31 -11.82
C THR A 42 -14.94 16.56 -10.71
N THR A 43 -13.74 17.04 -10.37
CA THR A 43 -13.04 16.62 -9.15
C THR A 43 -13.80 17.14 -7.94
N ASP A 44 -14.66 16.28 -7.42
CA ASP A 44 -15.43 16.54 -6.21
C ASP A 44 -14.66 16.03 -4.98
N ILE A 45 -15.04 16.54 -3.81
CA ILE A 45 -14.50 16.14 -2.50
C ILE A 45 -14.85 14.66 -2.26
N ASP A 46 -13.92 13.87 -1.73
CA ASP A 46 -14.15 12.43 -1.51
C ASP A 46 -15.31 12.20 -0.54
N ALA A 47 -15.35 12.91 0.58
CA ALA A 47 -16.43 12.79 1.54
C ALA A 47 -16.74 14.08 2.28
N ILE A 48 -17.97 14.18 2.76
CA ILE A 48 -18.39 15.21 3.71
C ILE A 48 -18.78 14.51 5.02
N ALA A 49 -18.26 15.02 6.13
CA ALA A 49 -18.56 14.52 7.47
C ALA A 49 -19.12 15.64 8.37
N GLU A 50 -20.02 15.28 9.28
CA GLU A 50 -20.72 16.23 10.15
C GLU A 50 -20.75 15.77 11.62
N SER A 51 -20.66 16.74 12.53
CA SER A 51 -20.90 16.58 13.97
C SER A 51 -21.52 17.86 14.53
N GLY A 52 -22.78 17.78 14.97
CA GLY A 52 -23.50 18.95 15.48
C GLY A 52 -23.61 20.05 14.42
N ASP A 53 -23.05 21.22 14.72
CA ASP A 53 -22.97 22.38 13.84
C ASP A 53 -21.74 22.38 12.91
N LYS A 54 -20.84 21.40 13.05
CA LYS A 54 -19.61 21.30 12.26
C LYS A 54 -19.82 20.43 11.02
N ARG A 55 -19.34 20.93 9.88
CA ARG A 55 -19.29 20.24 8.60
C ARG A 55 -17.86 20.30 8.05
N VAL A 56 -17.30 19.13 7.74
CA VAL A 56 -15.90 18.96 7.33
C VAL A 56 -15.86 18.27 5.96
N ALA A 57 -15.19 18.90 5.01
CA ALA A 57 -14.79 18.28 3.75
C ALA A 57 -13.55 17.42 3.97
N ILE A 58 -13.57 16.18 3.47
CA ILE A 58 -12.47 15.24 3.55
C ILE A 58 -11.98 14.98 2.13
N GLU A 59 -10.71 15.32 1.88
CA GLU A 59 -10.04 15.07 0.62
C GLU A 59 -8.77 14.26 0.90
N HIS A 60 -8.69 13.08 0.28
CA HIS A 60 -7.57 12.17 0.31
C HIS A 60 -6.75 12.37 -0.95
N THR A 61 -5.69 13.16 -0.83
CA THR A 61 -4.65 13.22 -1.83
C THR A 61 -3.51 12.27 -1.45
N SER A 62 -3.09 11.43 -2.39
CA SER A 62 -1.77 10.82 -2.29
C SER A 62 -0.76 11.85 -2.79
N THR A 63 0.34 12.02 -2.08
CA THR A 63 1.43 12.90 -2.53
C THR A 63 2.63 12.03 -2.87
N ASP A 64 3.18 12.25 -4.05
CA ASP A 64 4.44 11.63 -4.45
C ASP A 64 5.58 12.36 -3.72
N TYR A 65 6.35 11.63 -2.92
CA TYR A 65 7.54 12.18 -2.26
C TYR A 65 8.76 12.20 -3.19
N LEU A 66 8.75 11.31 -4.17
CA LEU A 66 9.78 11.18 -5.19
C LEU A 66 9.14 11.40 -6.56
N PRO A 67 9.87 11.94 -7.55
CA PRO A 67 9.35 12.08 -8.91
C PRO A 67 8.80 10.75 -9.44
N ASN A 68 7.55 10.76 -9.92
CA ASN A 68 6.86 9.60 -10.49
C ASN A 68 6.75 8.40 -9.53
N GLN A 69 6.66 8.63 -8.21
CA GLN A 69 6.65 7.56 -7.22
C GLN A 69 5.54 6.53 -7.49
N ARG A 70 4.31 6.97 -7.77
CA ARG A 70 3.20 6.07 -8.09
C ARG A 70 3.49 5.16 -9.27
N LEU A 71 4.10 5.71 -10.32
CA LEU A 71 4.45 4.95 -11.52
C LEU A 71 5.49 3.87 -11.21
N HIS A 72 6.47 4.18 -10.36
CA HIS A 72 7.47 3.22 -9.91
C HIS A 72 6.87 2.15 -8.98
N ASP A 73 6.01 2.55 -8.04
CA ASP A 73 5.29 1.64 -7.14
C ASP A 73 4.38 0.70 -7.94
N GLU A 74 3.65 1.20 -8.94
CA GLU A 74 2.81 0.38 -9.82
C GLU A 74 3.62 -0.67 -10.56
N ARG A 75 4.76 -0.29 -11.17
CA ARG A 75 5.66 -1.22 -11.86
C ARG A 75 6.21 -2.28 -10.91
N PHE A 76 6.60 -1.89 -9.70
CA PHE A 76 7.05 -2.83 -8.69
C PHE A 76 5.94 -3.83 -8.35
N LEU A 77 4.71 -3.36 -8.11
CA LEU A 77 3.57 -4.21 -7.78
C LEU A 77 3.21 -5.16 -8.94
N GLN A 78 3.30 -4.71 -10.18
CA GLN A 78 3.12 -5.59 -11.35
C GLN A 78 4.18 -6.70 -11.40
N ALA A 79 5.45 -6.36 -11.11
CA ALA A 79 6.55 -7.30 -11.17
C ALA A 79 6.55 -8.31 -10.00
N ILE A 80 6.27 -7.85 -8.78
CA ILE A 80 6.55 -8.60 -7.55
C ILE A 80 5.29 -8.81 -6.70
N GLY A 81 4.25 -7.98 -6.84
CA GLY A 81 3.07 -7.99 -5.96
C GLY A 81 2.30 -9.32 -5.94
N TYR A 82 2.28 -10.05 -7.05
CA TYR A 82 1.64 -11.37 -7.13
C TYR A 82 2.39 -12.47 -6.36
N LEU A 83 3.69 -12.29 -6.09
CA LEU A 83 4.50 -13.29 -5.37
C LEU A 83 3.99 -13.53 -3.95
N GLU A 84 3.39 -12.53 -3.30
CA GLU A 84 2.80 -12.71 -1.98
C GLU A 84 1.74 -13.81 -1.98
N GLN A 85 0.87 -13.76 -2.98
CA GLN A 85 -0.22 -14.72 -3.13
C GLN A 85 0.31 -16.08 -3.58
N GLU A 86 1.24 -16.09 -4.55
CA GLU A 86 1.84 -17.31 -5.08
C GLU A 86 2.64 -18.08 -4.01
N LEU A 87 3.39 -17.38 -3.15
CA LEU A 87 4.24 -17.99 -2.12
C LEU A 87 3.51 -18.25 -0.80
N LYS A 88 2.24 -17.86 -0.68
CA LYS A 88 1.46 -18.03 0.54
C LYS A 88 1.39 -19.51 0.95
N GLY A 89 1.86 -19.81 2.16
CA GLY A 89 1.91 -21.18 2.68
C GLY A 89 3.08 -22.03 2.19
N GLN A 90 3.88 -21.56 1.22
CA GLN A 90 5.09 -22.25 0.76
C GLN A 90 6.33 -21.85 1.57
N ILE A 91 6.36 -20.62 2.07
CA ILE A 91 7.43 -20.10 2.93
C ILE A 91 6.96 -19.98 4.38
N HIS A 92 7.78 -20.45 5.32
CA HIS A 92 7.50 -20.45 6.76
C HIS A 92 8.23 -19.33 7.51
N SER A 93 8.57 -18.24 6.81
CA SER A 93 9.31 -17.10 7.36
C SER A 93 8.77 -15.78 6.81
N HIS A 94 9.03 -14.69 7.52
CA HIS A 94 8.68 -13.35 7.05
C HIS A 94 9.80 -12.85 6.14
N LEU A 95 9.46 -12.60 4.88
CA LEU A 95 10.40 -12.19 3.86
C LEU A 95 10.08 -10.77 3.39
N ARG A 96 11.09 -9.91 3.36
CA ARG A 96 11.01 -8.59 2.72
C ARG A 96 11.93 -8.60 1.50
N VAL A 97 11.36 -8.35 0.33
CA VAL A 97 12.10 -8.12 -0.92
C VAL A 97 12.15 -6.63 -1.18
N ILE A 98 13.36 -6.10 -1.35
CA ILE A 98 13.63 -4.67 -1.51
C ILE A 98 14.37 -4.48 -2.84
N THR A 99 13.94 -3.49 -3.61
CA THR A 99 14.67 -2.99 -4.78
C THR A 99 14.93 -1.49 -4.60
N PRO A 100 16.04 -0.94 -5.12
CA PRO A 100 16.22 0.51 -5.11
C PRO A 100 15.10 1.21 -5.89
N PHE A 101 14.72 2.41 -5.43
CA PHE A 101 13.72 3.22 -6.13
C PHE A 101 14.15 3.50 -7.57
N GLY A 102 13.24 3.32 -8.52
CA GLY A 102 13.52 3.54 -9.94
C GLY A 102 14.37 2.45 -10.61
N ALA A 103 14.86 1.43 -9.89
CA ALA A 103 15.68 0.37 -10.47
C ALA A 103 14.87 -0.60 -11.35
N VAL A 104 13.54 -0.63 -11.21
CA VAL A 104 12.65 -1.48 -12.00
C VAL A 104 12.50 -0.87 -13.41
N PRO A 105 13.11 -1.48 -14.46
CA PRO A 105 13.13 -0.93 -15.81
C PRO A 105 11.75 -1.03 -16.49
N THR A 106 11.60 -0.53 -17.71
CA THR A 106 10.38 -0.70 -18.52
C THR A 106 10.61 -1.65 -19.69
N GLY A 107 9.53 -2.19 -20.26
CA GLY A 107 9.60 -3.01 -21.48
C GLY A 107 10.13 -4.44 -21.25
N ILE A 108 10.09 -4.93 -20.01
CA ILE A 108 10.54 -6.27 -19.64
C ILE A 108 9.36 -7.20 -19.43
N ARG A 109 9.56 -8.48 -19.74
CA ARG A 109 8.63 -9.56 -19.45
C ARG A 109 8.59 -9.86 -17.95
N TRP A 110 7.68 -9.18 -17.25
CA TRP A 110 7.56 -9.24 -15.80
C TRP A 110 7.22 -10.64 -15.26
N ASP A 111 6.48 -11.41 -16.04
CA ASP A 111 6.18 -12.82 -15.77
C ASP A 111 7.46 -13.64 -15.58
N GLU A 112 8.44 -13.47 -16.46
CA GLU A 112 9.71 -14.21 -16.38
C GLU A 112 10.56 -13.79 -15.18
N ILE A 113 10.58 -12.48 -14.87
CA ILE A 113 11.26 -11.94 -13.68
C ILE A 113 10.64 -12.52 -12.42
N ARG A 114 9.31 -12.52 -12.35
CA ARG A 114 8.54 -13.07 -11.23
C ARG A 114 8.83 -14.55 -11.04
N ASP A 115 8.83 -15.34 -12.12
CA ASP A 115 9.12 -16.78 -12.04
C ASP A 115 10.56 -17.09 -11.59
N ARG A 116 11.52 -16.28 -12.01
CA ARG A 116 12.92 -16.39 -11.55
C ARG A 116 13.04 -16.06 -10.07
N LEU A 117 12.42 -14.97 -9.63
CA LEU A 117 12.41 -14.57 -8.22
C LEU A 117 11.68 -15.60 -7.35
N ARG A 118 10.54 -16.14 -7.81
CA ARG A 118 9.79 -17.20 -7.13
C ARG A 118 10.66 -18.44 -6.90
N ARG A 119 11.30 -18.94 -7.96
CA ARG A 119 12.21 -20.11 -7.87
C ARG A 119 13.35 -19.83 -6.90
N TRP A 120 14.03 -18.69 -7.06
CA TRP A 120 15.11 -18.32 -6.16
C TRP A 120 14.65 -18.29 -4.70
N ILE A 121 13.48 -17.71 -4.41
CA ILE A 121 12.92 -17.65 -3.05
C ILE A 121 12.70 -19.07 -2.49
N LEU A 122 12.05 -19.95 -3.25
CA LEU A 122 11.75 -21.31 -2.79
C LEU A 122 13.02 -22.14 -2.55
N ASP A 123 14.04 -21.96 -3.39
CA ASP A 123 15.28 -22.74 -3.31
C ASP A 123 16.24 -22.22 -2.23
N ASN A 124 16.31 -20.90 -2.03
CA ASN A 124 17.36 -20.27 -1.22
C ASN A 124 16.89 -19.81 0.16
N VAL A 125 15.66 -19.30 0.30
CA VAL A 125 15.17 -18.76 1.58
C VAL A 125 15.13 -19.79 2.71
N PRO A 126 14.79 -21.07 2.47
CA PRO A 126 14.89 -22.12 3.50
C PRO A 126 16.31 -22.32 4.02
N GLN A 127 17.33 -22.08 3.18
CA GLN A 127 18.75 -22.26 3.52
C GLN A 127 19.36 -21.02 4.19
N LEU A 128 18.69 -19.86 4.13
CA LEU A 128 19.15 -18.68 4.82
C LEU A 128 19.08 -18.88 6.35
N PRO A 129 20.02 -18.30 7.12
CA PRO A 129 19.99 -18.30 8.57
C PRO A 129 18.61 -17.93 9.14
N ALA A 130 18.23 -18.54 10.27
CA ALA A 130 16.90 -18.37 10.86
C ALA A 130 16.72 -17.02 11.58
N ASP A 131 17.83 -16.36 11.91
CA ASP A 131 17.91 -15.03 12.47
C ASP A 131 17.66 -13.94 11.42
N GLU A 132 17.52 -12.70 11.90
CA GLU A 132 17.35 -11.56 11.02
C GLU A 132 18.59 -11.38 10.16
N SER A 133 18.42 -11.57 8.86
CA SER A 133 19.53 -11.50 7.91
C SER A 133 19.14 -10.75 6.65
N LYS A 134 20.06 -9.92 6.16
CA LYS A 134 19.90 -9.08 4.97
C LYS A 134 20.93 -9.50 3.93
N HIS A 135 20.46 -9.90 2.75
CA HIS A 135 21.28 -10.44 1.68
C HIS A 135 21.07 -9.61 0.42
N ASN A 136 22.15 -9.09 -0.14
CA ASN A 136 22.13 -8.54 -1.49
C ASN A 136 22.29 -9.72 -2.46
N ILE A 137 21.34 -9.87 -3.38
CA ILE A 137 21.29 -11.01 -4.28
C ILE A 137 21.30 -10.53 -5.73
N SER A 138 21.88 -11.36 -6.59
CA SER A 138 21.79 -11.23 -8.03
C SER A 138 21.18 -12.52 -8.57
N ILE A 139 20.11 -12.40 -9.33
CA ILE A 139 19.42 -13.54 -9.94
C ILE A 139 19.62 -13.40 -11.44
N GLU A 140 20.13 -14.46 -12.09
CA GLU A 140 20.32 -14.45 -13.54
C GLU A 140 19.02 -14.13 -14.27
N GLY A 141 19.07 -13.14 -15.16
CA GLY A 141 17.91 -12.64 -15.90
C GLY A 141 17.06 -11.62 -15.14
N VAL A 142 17.41 -11.24 -13.90
CA VAL A 142 16.81 -10.12 -13.18
C VAL A 142 17.73 -8.90 -13.30
N PRO A 143 17.35 -7.85 -14.06
CA PRO A 143 18.26 -6.79 -14.47
C PRO A 143 18.41 -5.66 -13.44
N PHE A 144 18.05 -5.91 -12.18
CA PHE A 144 18.16 -4.94 -11.10
C PHE A 144 18.58 -5.64 -9.81
N PRO A 145 19.32 -4.93 -8.94
CA PRO A 145 19.74 -5.51 -7.67
C PRO A 145 18.54 -5.73 -6.76
N LEU A 146 18.59 -6.82 -6.00
CA LEU A 146 17.60 -7.15 -4.99
C LEU A 146 18.28 -7.27 -3.64
N THR A 147 17.62 -6.78 -2.60
CA THR A 147 17.94 -7.15 -1.24
C THR A 147 16.80 -7.99 -0.68
N VAL A 148 17.13 -9.15 -0.15
CA VAL A 148 16.21 -10.00 0.59
C VAL A 148 16.53 -9.93 2.07
N GLN A 149 15.54 -9.60 2.88
CA GLN A 149 15.64 -9.60 4.33
C GLN A 149 14.71 -10.66 4.91
N LYS A 150 15.27 -11.65 5.58
CA LYS A 150 14.52 -12.64 6.36
C LYS A 150 14.37 -12.09 7.76
N LEU A 151 13.14 -11.91 8.22
CA LEU A 151 12.83 -11.35 9.52
C LEU A 151 12.56 -12.47 10.53
N TYR A 152 13.00 -12.27 11.77
CA TYR A 152 12.77 -13.22 12.84
C TYR A 152 11.27 -13.48 13.01
N ARG A 153 10.90 -14.75 13.13
CA ARG A 153 9.54 -15.17 13.42
C ARG A 153 9.27 -14.91 14.90
N SER A 154 8.82 -13.71 15.25
CA SER A 154 8.23 -13.53 16.57
C SER A 154 7.03 -14.47 16.68
N LEU A 155 7.07 -15.40 17.64
CA LEU A 155 6.00 -16.37 17.91
C LEU A 155 4.65 -15.70 18.22
N TYR A 156 4.61 -14.37 18.37
CA TYR A 156 3.40 -13.59 18.62
C TYR A 156 2.67 -13.09 17.36
N LEU A 157 3.17 -13.32 16.15
CA LEU A 157 2.51 -12.90 14.90
C LEU A 157 2.53 -14.04 13.88
N ALA A 158 1.57 -14.95 13.97
CA ALA A 158 1.36 -15.97 12.97
C ALA A 158 0.84 -15.33 11.65
N ALA A 159 1.60 -15.56 10.58
CA ALA A 159 1.20 -15.45 9.17
C ALA A 159 0.84 -14.04 8.65
N MET A 160 1.84 -13.16 8.51
CA MET A 160 1.79 -12.12 7.48
C MET A 160 3.10 -12.09 6.70
N VAL A 161 3.06 -12.52 5.44
CA VAL A 161 4.06 -12.10 4.46
C VAL A 161 3.73 -10.65 4.15
N TYR A 162 4.51 -9.71 4.68
CA TYR A 162 4.29 -8.28 4.47
C TYR A 162 5.33 -7.78 3.48
N PHE A 163 4.93 -7.50 2.24
CA PHE A 163 5.75 -6.68 1.34
C PHE A 163 5.61 -5.22 1.78
N SER A 164 6.33 -4.85 2.85
CA SER A 164 6.38 -3.45 3.25
C SER A 164 7.20 -2.68 2.22
N HIS A 165 6.51 -1.96 1.34
CA HIS A 165 7.01 -0.69 0.85
C HIS A 165 7.13 0.21 2.07
N VAL A 166 8.32 0.32 2.65
CA VAL A 166 8.59 1.42 3.58
C VAL A 166 8.86 2.65 2.73
N VAL A 167 7.79 3.21 2.15
CA VAL A 167 7.74 4.62 1.83
C VAL A 167 7.11 5.28 3.06
N TRP A 168 7.87 6.15 3.71
CA TRP A 168 7.36 7.01 4.77
C TRP A 168 6.12 7.76 4.27
N ARG A 169 4.92 7.40 4.75
CA ARG A 169 3.70 8.16 4.53
C ARG A 169 3.59 9.24 5.60
N LYS A 170 3.99 10.48 5.30
CA LYS A 170 3.51 11.67 6.01
C LYS A 170 2.25 12.20 5.32
N ASN A 171 1.10 11.57 5.53
CA ASN A 171 -0.16 12.14 5.05
C ASN A 171 -0.28 13.59 5.56
N GLN A 172 -0.18 14.57 4.66
CA GLN A 172 -0.63 15.92 4.96
C GLN A 172 -2.12 15.98 4.64
N ILE A 173 -2.91 16.29 5.66
CA ILE A 173 -4.34 16.48 5.55
C ILE A 173 -4.59 17.97 5.80
N SER A 174 -5.11 18.66 4.78
CA SER A 174 -5.51 20.06 4.88
C SER A 174 -6.95 20.13 5.37
N LEU A 175 -7.20 20.85 6.46
CA LEU A 175 -8.56 21.20 6.91
C LEU A 175 -8.85 22.64 6.46
N SER A 176 -9.66 22.82 5.42
CA SER A 176 -10.16 24.15 5.06
C SER A 176 -11.47 24.43 5.79
N GLY A 177 -11.44 25.30 6.80
CA GLY A 177 -12.66 25.82 7.42
C GLY A 177 -13.30 26.89 6.55
N SER A 178 -14.42 26.59 5.92
CA SER A 178 -15.23 27.58 5.21
C SER A 178 -16.10 28.34 6.22
N ASN A 179 -15.59 29.47 6.74
CA ASN A 179 -16.44 30.46 7.40
C ASN A 179 -17.29 31.18 6.34
N ARG A 180 -18.51 30.69 6.07
CA ARG A 180 -19.53 31.52 5.42
C ARG A 180 -20.25 32.30 6.51
N ARG A 181 -20.07 33.62 6.49
CA ARG A 181 -20.99 34.57 7.13
C ARG A 181 -22.22 34.75 6.27
#